data_AF-A0A6I7R264-F1
#
_entry.id   AF-A0A6I7R264-F1
#
_cell.length_a   1.000
_cell.length_b   1.000
_cell.length_c   1.000
_cell.angle_alpha   90.00
_cell.angle_beta   90.00
_cell.angle_gamma   90.00
#
_symmetry.space_group_name_H-M   'P 1'
#
loop_
_entity.id
_entity.type
_entity.pdbx_description
1 polymer ?
#
loop_
_entity_poly.entity_id
_entity_poly.type
_entity_poly.pdbx_seq_one_letter_code
_entity_poly.pdbx_strand_id
1 'polypeptide(L)'
;MRFIFLIFIFFSIERIQAQIVIPFAAPSASEVFDFKEAGQVFAIDYKAAGQNIVWDFSTVVAVDDVSEVYLSSFSVPFQFYPAFTNPISPPISNIARENPAFDFPGPGFDIDDSYIFYHTSNDAFLDMGFAFLINSIPITARYDNPEVILEFPLTFSNQWSSESTADVDIPSLAYWQQQRESSSEVDAYGQLILPNNVSVEVLKVTTTVLVKDSIFNYVIGFPFSPPARLETSYRWYAESYNLPVFEVLTQSAQAGGNEQVTLVRYKEINVNNVNSPNDFIDHFYVHENIAHISLKNTNEKIKLNIYDVSGRKVKDYQVLNRSDYKIDLNSLQTSGVYYLHFQTKSGMQSVKSVFIP
;
A
#
# COMPACT_ATOMS: atom_id res chain seq x y z
N MET A 1 1.44 56.74 -50.17
CA MET A 1 1.99 55.61 -49.38
C MET A 1 1.46 55.69 -47.96
N ARG A 2 0.61 54.76 -47.53
CA ARG A 2 0.27 54.55 -46.12
C ARG A 2 0.29 53.05 -45.88
N PHE A 3 1.33 52.60 -45.20
CA PHE A 3 1.50 51.21 -44.78
C PHE A 3 0.58 50.93 -43.59
N ILE A 4 -0.25 49.90 -43.68
CA ILE A 4 -1.02 49.34 -42.57
C ILE A 4 -0.15 48.25 -41.94
N PHE A 5 0.17 48.43 -40.66
CA PHE A 5 0.92 47.45 -39.86
C PHE A 5 -0.08 46.50 -39.22
N LEU A 6 -0.02 45.22 -39.57
CA LEU A 6 -0.84 44.17 -38.98
C LEU A 6 -0.09 43.58 -37.78
N ILE A 7 -0.64 43.74 -36.56
CA ILE A 7 -0.09 43.13 -35.34
C ILE A 7 -0.64 41.70 -35.24
N PHE A 8 0.24 40.71 -35.30
CA PHE A 8 -0.07 39.32 -35.00
C PHE A 8 0.06 39.10 -33.48
N ILE A 9 -1.06 38.82 -32.81
CA ILE A 9 -1.09 38.40 -31.41
C ILE A 9 -0.90 36.87 -31.39
N PHE A 10 0.25 36.40 -30.93
CA PHE A 10 0.48 34.99 -30.61
C PHE A 10 -0.22 34.68 -29.29
N PHE A 11 -1.35 33.96 -29.33
CA PHE A 11 -1.92 33.32 -28.15
C PHE A 11 -1.12 32.05 -27.85
N SER A 12 -0.32 32.08 -26.80
CA SER A 12 0.27 30.87 -26.21
C SER A 12 -0.85 30.06 -25.56
N ILE A 13 -1.09 28.85 -26.06
CA ILE A 13 -2.01 27.88 -25.46
C ILE A 13 -1.28 27.27 -24.27
N GLU A 14 -1.42 27.88 -23.09
CA GLU A 14 -1.02 27.20 -21.86
C GLU A 14 -2.04 26.10 -21.59
N ARG A 15 -1.57 24.85 -21.53
CA ARG A 15 -2.38 23.74 -21.04
C ARG A 15 -2.58 23.95 -19.55
N ILE A 16 -3.75 24.42 -19.15
CA ILE A 16 -4.20 24.35 -17.77
C ILE A 16 -4.36 22.85 -17.47
N GLN A 17 -3.34 22.22 -16.89
CA GLN A 17 -3.57 20.93 -16.23
C GLN A 17 -4.39 21.23 -14.99
N ALA A 18 -5.62 20.70 -14.95
CA ALA A 18 -6.40 20.71 -13.73
C ALA A 18 -5.63 19.90 -12.69
N GLN A 19 -5.53 20.44 -11.48
CA GLN A 19 -4.92 19.74 -10.36
C GLN A 19 -5.65 18.40 -10.15
N ILE A 20 -4.89 17.30 -10.08
CA ILE A 20 -5.49 15.99 -9.80
C ILE A 20 -6.07 15.93 -8.39
N VAL A 21 -7.13 15.13 -8.26
CA VAL A 21 -7.81 14.81 -7.00
C VAL A 21 -7.78 13.30 -6.88
N ILE A 22 -7.32 12.79 -5.75
CA ILE A 22 -7.33 11.35 -5.50
C ILE A 22 -8.49 11.08 -4.54
N PRO A 23 -9.63 10.56 -5.03
CA PRO A 23 -10.83 10.43 -4.21
C PRO A 23 -10.67 9.42 -3.08
N PHE A 24 -9.79 8.42 -3.27
CA PHE A 24 -9.56 7.34 -2.32
C PHE A 24 -8.23 6.65 -2.66
N ALA A 25 -7.44 6.30 -1.65
CA ALA A 25 -6.19 5.55 -1.79
C ALA A 25 -5.91 4.75 -0.51
N ALA A 26 -6.70 3.70 -0.29
CA ALA A 26 -6.51 2.82 0.85
C ALA A 26 -6.77 1.35 0.49
N PRO A 27 -6.10 0.40 1.14
CA PRO A 27 -6.25 -1.01 0.88
C PRO A 27 -7.58 -1.55 1.41
N SER A 28 -7.99 -2.68 0.85
CA SER A 28 -9.15 -3.49 1.22
C SER A 28 -8.72 -4.89 1.67
N ALA A 29 -9.60 -5.58 2.38
CA ALA A 29 -9.34 -6.95 2.82
C ALA A 29 -9.10 -7.90 1.62
N SER A 30 -8.16 -8.81 1.76
CA SER A 30 -7.71 -9.78 0.74
C SER A 30 -6.93 -9.18 -0.44
N GLU A 31 -6.48 -7.93 -0.35
CA GLU A 31 -5.58 -7.35 -1.33
C GLU A 31 -4.12 -7.70 -1.03
N VAL A 32 -3.35 -7.91 -2.10
CA VAL A 32 -1.90 -8.10 -2.05
C VAL A 32 -1.26 -7.02 -2.93
N PHE A 33 -0.23 -6.37 -2.40
CA PHE A 33 0.49 -5.32 -3.11
C PHE A 33 1.96 -5.69 -3.25
N ASP A 34 2.41 -5.84 -4.49
CA ASP A 34 3.81 -6.10 -4.80
C ASP A 34 4.57 -4.80 -5.03
N PHE A 35 5.73 -4.68 -4.39
CA PHE A 35 6.64 -3.56 -4.50
C PHE A 35 8.05 -4.06 -4.83
N LYS A 36 8.77 -3.21 -5.56
CA LYS A 36 10.21 -3.30 -5.73
C LYS A 36 10.86 -2.45 -4.64
N GLU A 37 11.68 -3.05 -3.79
CA GLU A 37 12.56 -2.29 -2.91
C GLU A 37 13.84 -1.93 -3.65
N ALA A 38 14.35 -0.74 -3.40
CA ALA A 38 15.52 -0.19 -4.08
C ALA A 38 16.61 0.21 -3.08
N GLY A 39 17.84 0.26 -3.58
CA GLY A 39 18.96 0.84 -2.85
C GLY A 39 18.81 2.36 -2.62
N GLN A 40 19.79 2.95 -1.95
CA GLN A 40 19.74 4.36 -1.57
C GLN A 40 19.67 5.32 -2.77
N VAL A 41 18.83 6.36 -2.65
CA VAL A 41 18.62 7.42 -3.64
C VAL A 41 19.48 8.63 -3.30
N PHE A 42 20.68 8.73 -3.85
CA PHE A 42 21.62 9.80 -3.50
C PHE A 42 21.57 11.04 -4.40
N ALA A 43 21.05 10.90 -5.62
CA ALA A 43 21.15 11.93 -6.67
C ALA A 43 19.80 12.58 -7.04
N ILE A 44 18.71 12.19 -6.38
CA ILE A 44 17.35 12.63 -6.73
C ILE A 44 16.81 13.49 -5.58
N ASP A 45 16.32 14.69 -5.91
CA ASP A 45 15.66 15.56 -4.94
C ASP A 45 14.22 15.10 -4.69
N TYR A 46 14.09 14.02 -3.92
CA TYR A 46 12.81 13.47 -3.49
C TYR A 46 12.05 14.42 -2.54
N LYS A 47 12.73 15.46 -2.02
CA LYS A 47 12.14 16.45 -1.10
C LYS A 47 11.45 17.61 -1.81
N ALA A 48 11.71 17.80 -3.11
CA ALA A 48 11.10 18.87 -3.90
C ALA A 48 9.58 18.95 -3.69
N ALA A 49 9.08 20.16 -3.41
CA ALA A 49 7.69 20.45 -3.08
C ALA A 49 7.14 21.58 -3.96
N GLY A 50 5.81 21.70 -4.04
CA GLY A 50 5.13 22.71 -4.83
C GLY A 50 4.43 22.16 -6.07
N GLN A 51 4.20 23.05 -7.04
CA GLN A 51 3.32 22.79 -8.17
C GLN A 51 4.10 22.33 -9.40
N ASN A 52 3.55 21.37 -10.15
CA ASN A 52 4.09 20.88 -11.43
C ASN A 52 5.54 20.38 -11.35
N ILE A 53 5.87 19.66 -10.28
CA ILE A 53 7.20 19.08 -10.09
C ILE A 53 7.37 17.85 -10.99
N VAL A 54 8.58 17.64 -11.49
CA VAL A 54 8.96 16.38 -12.17
C VAL A 54 9.95 15.66 -11.29
N TRP A 55 9.55 14.50 -10.77
CA TRP A 55 10.43 13.59 -10.05
C TRP A 55 10.88 12.47 -10.99
N ASP A 56 12.17 12.44 -11.31
CA ASP A 56 12.75 11.44 -12.19
C ASP A 56 13.48 10.35 -11.38
N PHE A 57 12.81 9.22 -11.18
CA PHE A 57 13.36 8.02 -10.56
C PHE A 57 13.72 6.93 -11.59
N SER A 58 13.86 7.28 -12.87
CA SER A 58 14.24 6.32 -13.93
C SER A 58 15.59 5.63 -13.69
N THR A 59 16.45 6.22 -12.86
CA THR A 59 17.79 5.68 -12.52
C THR A 59 17.81 4.80 -11.28
N VAL A 60 16.70 4.70 -10.54
CA VAL A 60 16.61 3.86 -9.34
C VAL A 60 16.59 2.38 -9.76
N VAL A 61 17.36 1.55 -9.06
CA VAL A 61 17.49 0.12 -9.36
C VAL A 61 16.93 -0.69 -8.21
N ALA A 62 15.98 -1.59 -8.51
CA ALA A 62 15.46 -2.55 -7.56
C ALA A 62 16.54 -3.52 -7.09
N VAL A 63 16.49 -3.86 -5.81
CA VAL A 63 17.38 -4.84 -5.16
C VAL A 63 16.59 -6.00 -4.56
N ASP A 64 15.31 -5.81 -4.28
CA ASP A 64 14.45 -6.85 -3.72
C ASP A 64 12.98 -6.71 -4.18
N ASP A 65 12.21 -7.77 -3.94
CA ASP A 65 10.78 -7.88 -4.17
C ASP A 65 10.06 -8.11 -2.84
N VAL A 66 9.07 -7.28 -2.52
CA VAL A 66 8.30 -7.39 -1.29
C VAL A 66 6.81 -7.34 -1.58
N SER A 67 6.04 -8.19 -0.89
CA SER A 67 4.59 -8.21 -0.98
C SER A 67 3.98 -7.81 0.37
N GLU A 68 3.03 -6.88 0.35
CA GLU A 68 2.19 -6.56 1.50
C GLU A 68 0.84 -7.27 1.37
N VAL A 69 0.47 -8.06 2.38
CA VAL A 69 -0.81 -8.79 2.43
C VAL A 69 -1.76 -8.11 3.40
N TYR A 70 -2.90 -7.66 2.89
CA TYR A 70 -3.98 -7.09 3.68
C TYR A 70 -5.09 -8.12 3.89
N LEU A 71 -5.44 -8.36 5.14
CA LEU A 71 -6.44 -9.30 5.60
C LEU A 71 -7.64 -8.54 6.16
N SER A 72 -8.79 -9.20 6.32
CA SER A 72 -9.82 -8.68 7.20
C SER A 72 -9.33 -8.74 8.65
N SER A 73 -9.70 -7.76 9.48
CA SER A 73 -9.45 -7.82 10.93
C SER A 73 -10.12 -9.02 11.62
N PHE A 74 -11.06 -9.70 10.96
CA PHE A 74 -11.67 -10.95 11.42
C PHE A 74 -11.02 -12.22 10.83
N SER A 75 -9.85 -12.09 10.20
CA SER A 75 -9.06 -13.21 9.65
C SER A 75 -7.71 -13.38 10.34
N VAL A 76 -7.36 -12.48 11.27
CA VAL A 76 -6.18 -12.61 12.14
C VAL A 76 -6.47 -13.55 13.31
N PRO A 77 -5.45 -14.00 14.08
CA PRO A 77 -5.67 -14.84 15.26
C PRO A 77 -6.66 -14.24 16.26
N PHE A 78 -7.60 -15.07 16.75
CA PHE A 78 -8.74 -14.61 17.56
C PHE A 78 -8.35 -13.92 18.88
N GLN A 79 -7.14 -14.19 19.39
CA GLN A 79 -6.61 -13.53 20.58
C GLN A 79 -6.49 -12.01 20.47
N PHE A 80 -6.38 -11.46 19.26
CA PHE A 80 -6.28 -10.01 19.03
C PHE A 80 -7.65 -9.32 18.94
N TYR A 81 -8.74 -10.10 18.82
CA TYR A 81 -10.09 -9.57 18.61
C TYR A 81 -10.56 -8.63 19.71
N PRO A 82 -10.33 -8.88 21.02
CA PRO A 82 -10.80 -7.98 22.08
C PRO A 82 -10.26 -6.56 21.97
N ALA A 83 -9.06 -6.37 21.40
CA ALA A 83 -8.46 -5.05 21.24
C ALA A 83 -8.95 -4.34 19.96
N PHE A 84 -9.06 -5.07 18.85
CA PHE A 84 -9.19 -4.49 17.51
C PHE A 84 -10.52 -4.76 16.80
N THR A 85 -11.37 -5.62 17.35
CA THR A 85 -12.69 -5.92 16.78
C THR A 85 -13.79 -5.47 17.74
N ASN A 86 -14.85 -4.88 17.19
CA ASN A 86 -16.06 -4.55 17.94
C ASN A 86 -17.25 -5.21 17.25
N PRO A 87 -17.90 -6.22 17.88
CA PRO A 87 -19.04 -6.90 17.28
C PRO A 87 -20.32 -6.05 17.24
N ILE A 88 -20.36 -4.87 17.89
CA ILE A 88 -21.58 -4.07 18.06
C ILE A 88 -21.63 -2.82 17.16
N SER A 89 -20.64 -2.61 16.27
CA SER A 89 -20.56 -1.48 15.34
C SER A 89 -20.35 -0.10 16.00
N PRO A 90 -19.54 0.80 15.41
CA PRO A 90 -18.67 0.56 14.27
C PRO A 90 -17.48 -0.35 14.64
N PRO A 91 -16.94 -1.13 13.68
CA PRO A 91 -15.75 -1.93 13.91
C PRO A 91 -14.56 -1.02 14.19
N ILE A 92 -13.75 -1.35 15.20
CA ILE A 92 -12.55 -0.58 15.58
C ILE A 92 -11.57 -0.58 14.40
N SER A 93 -11.22 -1.77 13.90
CA SER A 93 -10.47 -1.96 12.65
C SER A 93 -11.30 -2.81 11.68
N ASN A 94 -11.08 -2.65 10.37
CA ASN A 94 -11.72 -3.47 9.34
C ASN A 94 -10.74 -4.28 8.50
N ILE A 95 -9.47 -3.87 8.46
CA ILE A 95 -8.38 -4.60 7.81
C ILE A 95 -7.16 -4.70 8.73
N ALA A 96 -6.31 -5.67 8.47
CA ALA A 96 -5.01 -5.83 9.10
C ALA A 96 -3.95 -6.15 8.05
N ARG A 97 -2.69 -5.79 8.29
CA ARG A 97 -1.55 -6.16 7.44
C ARG A 97 -0.57 -6.99 8.24
N GLU A 98 -0.04 -8.05 7.65
CA GLU A 98 1.08 -8.80 8.23
C GLU A 98 2.31 -7.88 8.41
N ASN A 99 3.03 -8.05 9.51
CA ASN A 99 4.23 -7.28 9.83
C ASN A 99 5.40 -8.20 10.21
N PRO A 100 5.89 -9.05 9.29
CA PRO A 100 6.92 -10.04 9.60
C PRO A 100 8.27 -9.42 9.99
N ALA A 101 8.48 -8.14 9.66
CA ALA A 101 9.69 -7.39 10.01
C ALA A 101 9.61 -6.71 11.40
N PHE A 102 8.54 -6.93 12.19
CA PHE A 102 8.45 -6.39 13.54
C PHE A 102 9.53 -7.01 14.43
N ASP A 103 10.44 -6.19 14.90
CA ASP A 103 11.47 -6.58 15.85
C ASP A 103 11.19 -5.91 17.20
N PHE A 104 11.06 -6.72 18.25
CA PHE A 104 10.89 -6.20 19.60
C PHE A 104 12.26 -6.00 20.25
N PRO A 105 12.58 -4.80 20.77
CA PRO A 105 13.88 -4.54 21.37
C PRO A 105 14.06 -5.32 22.68
N GLY A 106 14.70 -6.50 22.62
CA GLY A 106 15.06 -7.28 23.79
C GLY A 106 15.67 -8.65 23.42
N PRO A 107 16.70 -9.13 24.14
CA PRO A 107 17.29 -10.43 23.84
C PRO A 107 16.37 -11.59 24.21
N GLY A 108 16.27 -12.59 23.32
CA GLY A 108 15.71 -13.91 23.65
C GLY A 108 14.18 -14.00 23.62
N PHE A 109 13.51 -13.17 22.84
CA PHE A 109 12.08 -13.26 22.60
C PHE A 109 11.80 -13.72 21.17
N ASP A 110 10.94 -14.72 21.03
CA ASP A 110 10.41 -15.12 19.74
C ASP A 110 9.14 -14.30 19.48
N ILE A 111 9.16 -13.55 18.38
CA ILE A 111 8.05 -12.75 17.90
C ILE A 111 7.39 -13.51 16.75
N ASP A 112 6.11 -13.84 16.94
CA ASP A 112 5.28 -14.51 15.93
C ASP A 112 4.03 -13.68 15.66
N ASP A 113 3.33 -13.96 14.55
CA ASP A 113 1.98 -13.45 14.27
C ASP A 113 1.83 -11.94 14.51
N SER A 114 2.75 -11.14 13.95
CA SER A 114 2.71 -9.69 14.04
C SER A 114 1.81 -9.08 12.96
N TYR A 115 0.92 -8.18 13.37
CA TYR A 115 -0.03 -7.50 12.51
C TYR A 115 -0.14 -6.02 12.89
N ILE A 116 -0.36 -5.17 11.88
CA ILE A 116 -0.81 -3.79 12.06
C ILE A 116 -2.28 -3.72 11.66
N PHE A 117 -3.10 -3.08 12.47
CA PHE A 117 -4.54 -2.96 12.27
C PHE A 117 -4.90 -1.59 11.74
N TYR A 118 -5.77 -1.55 10.74
CA TYR A 118 -6.21 -0.30 10.13
C TYR A 118 -7.74 -0.18 10.09
N HIS A 119 -8.18 1.06 10.02
CA HIS A 119 -9.56 1.40 9.67
C HIS A 119 -9.58 2.22 8.39
N THR A 120 -10.18 1.66 7.34
CA THR A 120 -10.41 2.35 6.07
C THR A 120 -11.87 2.76 5.94
N SER A 121 -12.13 4.02 5.64
CA SER A 121 -13.47 4.55 5.31
C SER A 121 -13.39 5.41 4.06
N ASN A 122 -14.53 5.92 3.59
CA ASN A 122 -14.56 6.87 2.46
C ASN A 122 -13.88 8.21 2.80
N ASP A 123 -13.66 8.50 4.09
CA ASP A 123 -13.16 9.79 4.56
C ASP A 123 -11.70 9.72 5.02
N ALA A 124 -11.22 8.54 5.46
CA ALA A 124 -9.87 8.41 5.99
C ALA A 124 -9.31 6.98 5.92
N PHE A 125 -7.98 6.90 5.96
CA PHE A 125 -7.22 5.68 6.24
C PHE A 125 -6.46 5.86 7.55
N LEU A 126 -6.76 5.03 8.55
CA LEU A 126 -6.29 5.18 9.93
C LEU A 126 -5.45 3.99 10.37
N ASP A 127 -4.35 4.23 11.07
CA ASP A 127 -3.62 3.23 11.84
C ASP A 127 -4.25 3.13 13.25
N MET A 128 -4.68 1.92 13.61
CA MET A 128 -5.33 1.63 14.87
C MET A 128 -4.35 1.09 15.92
N GLY A 129 -3.13 0.75 15.52
CA GLY A 129 -2.12 0.09 16.34
C GLY A 129 -1.76 -1.30 15.84
N PHE A 130 -1.07 -2.07 16.67
CA PHE A 130 -0.47 -3.34 16.26
C PHE A 130 -0.66 -4.43 17.32
N ALA A 131 -0.50 -5.68 16.91
CA ALA A 131 -0.49 -6.83 17.81
C ALA A 131 0.56 -7.84 17.36
N PHE A 132 1.04 -8.64 18.29
CA PHE A 132 1.99 -9.72 18.02
C PHE A 132 1.93 -10.77 19.13
N LEU A 133 2.50 -11.93 18.88
CA LEU A 133 2.80 -12.91 19.91
C LEU A 133 4.24 -12.76 20.36
N ILE A 134 4.47 -12.76 21.68
CA ILE A 134 5.80 -12.88 22.27
C ILE A 134 5.85 -14.15 23.10
N ASN A 135 6.64 -15.14 22.69
CA ASN A 135 6.66 -16.47 23.32
C ASN A 135 5.23 -17.05 23.51
N SER A 136 4.40 -16.94 22.46
CA SER A 136 2.97 -17.32 22.46
C SER A 136 2.04 -16.51 23.39
N ILE A 137 2.52 -15.43 24.01
CA ILE A 137 1.69 -14.50 24.79
C ILE A 137 1.18 -13.41 23.85
N PRO A 138 -0.14 -13.20 23.74
CA PRO A 138 -0.69 -12.17 22.87
C PRO A 138 -0.47 -10.79 23.47
N ILE A 139 0.19 -9.94 22.71
CA ILE A 139 0.41 -8.53 23.02
C ILE A 139 -0.39 -7.69 22.03
N THR A 140 -1.17 -6.75 22.54
CA THR A 140 -1.96 -5.82 21.73
C THR A 140 -1.65 -4.41 22.14
N ALA A 141 -1.31 -3.57 21.19
CA ALA A 141 -0.93 -2.18 21.36
C ALA A 141 -1.87 -1.32 20.52
N ARG A 142 -3.07 -1.03 21.04
CA ARG A 142 -4.03 -0.17 20.36
C ARG A 142 -3.73 1.29 20.71
N TYR A 143 -3.76 2.17 19.70
CA TYR A 143 -3.68 3.59 19.98
C TYR A 143 -4.93 4.09 20.73
N ASP A 144 -4.72 4.97 21.71
CA ASP A 144 -5.79 5.69 22.39
C ASP A 144 -6.57 6.61 21.44
N ASN A 145 -5.86 7.25 20.52
CA ASN A 145 -6.36 8.00 19.38
C ASN A 145 -5.67 7.48 18.10
N PRO A 146 -6.42 6.97 17.10
CA PRO A 146 -5.83 6.46 15.86
C PRO A 146 -4.96 7.49 15.13
N GLU A 147 -3.90 7.03 14.50
CA GLU A 147 -3.05 7.88 13.66
C GLU A 147 -3.69 8.00 12.27
N VAL A 148 -3.85 9.23 11.78
CA VAL A 148 -4.44 9.48 10.45
C VAL A 148 -3.36 9.35 9.39
N ILE A 149 -3.41 8.27 8.59
CA ILE A 149 -2.46 8.04 7.50
C ILE A 149 -2.82 8.93 6.31
N LEU A 150 -4.10 8.97 5.93
CA LEU A 150 -4.64 9.81 4.85
C LEU A 150 -6.03 10.33 5.19
N GLU A 151 -6.35 11.54 4.73
CA GLU A 151 -7.71 12.06 4.62
C GLU A 151 -8.15 12.09 3.15
N PHE A 152 -9.40 11.72 2.90
CA PHE A 152 -9.97 11.65 1.56
C PHE A 152 -11.06 12.71 1.35
N PRO A 153 -11.18 13.27 0.13
CA PRO A 153 -10.28 13.09 -1.01
C PRO A 153 -8.94 13.81 -0.80
N LEU A 154 -7.83 13.28 -1.34
CA LEU A 154 -6.55 13.98 -1.31
C LEU A 154 -6.52 15.08 -2.39
N THR A 155 -6.18 16.28 -1.96
CA THR A 155 -5.94 17.45 -2.78
C THR A 155 -4.71 18.20 -2.28
N PHE A 156 -4.00 18.86 -3.20
CA PHE A 156 -2.85 19.72 -2.88
C PHE A 156 -3.21 20.70 -1.76
N SER A 157 -2.28 20.87 -0.81
CA SER A 157 -2.43 21.68 0.41
C SER A 157 -3.41 21.13 1.46
N ASN A 158 -3.90 19.90 1.35
CA ASN A 158 -4.49 19.22 2.50
C ASN A 158 -3.42 18.98 3.57
N GLN A 159 -3.82 19.15 4.82
CA GLN A 159 -2.98 19.01 6.00
C GLN A 159 -3.77 18.36 7.11
N TRP A 160 -3.15 17.44 7.84
CA TRP A 160 -3.74 16.80 9.01
C TRP A 160 -2.64 16.43 10.01
N SER A 161 -3.06 16.14 11.24
CA SER A 161 -2.18 15.75 12.33
C SER A 161 -2.89 14.83 13.31
N SER A 162 -2.13 13.98 13.99
CA SER A 162 -2.65 13.14 15.07
C SER A 162 -1.63 13.01 16.19
N GLU A 163 -2.13 12.84 17.41
CA GLU A 163 -1.34 12.42 18.56
C GLU A 163 -1.86 11.07 19.01
N SER A 164 -0.99 10.07 19.09
CA SER A 164 -1.34 8.68 19.35
C SER A 164 -0.42 8.09 20.39
N THR A 165 -0.98 7.40 21.38
CA THR A 165 -0.23 6.68 22.41
C THR A 165 -0.60 5.21 22.37
N ALA A 166 0.40 4.33 22.32
CA ALA A 166 0.25 2.90 22.49
C ALA A 166 0.96 2.46 23.78
N ASP A 167 0.26 1.66 24.57
CA ASP A 167 0.79 1.05 25.78
C ASP A 167 0.89 -0.46 25.60
N VAL A 168 2.05 -1.01 25.95
CA VAL A 168 2.39 -2.42 25.84
C VAL A 168 2.88 -2.91 27.20
N ASP A 169 2.08 -3.74 27.85
CA ASP A 169 2.50 -4.47 29.05
C ASP A 169 2.88 -5.89 28.66
N ILE A 170 4.15 -6.26 28.85
CA ILE A 170 4.63 -7.62 28.72
C ILE A 170 4.75 -8.18 30.14
N PRO A 171 3.82 -9.09 30.54
CA PRO A 171 3.73 -9.54 31.91
C PRO A 171 5.07 -10.03 32.46
N SER A 172 5.42 -9.57 33.67
CA SER A 172 6.65 -9.91 34.40
C SER A 172 7.99 -9.46 33.76
N LEU A 173 7.96 -8.82 32.58
CA LEU A 173 9.15 -8.38 31.87
C LEU A 173 9.29 -6.86 31.84
N ALA A 174 8.39 -6.18 31.13
CA ALA A 174 8.51 -4.76 30.87
C ALA A 174 7.17 -4.13 30.49
N TYR A 175 7.08 -2.84 30.76
CA TYR A 175 6.09 -1.94 30.18
C TYR A 175 6.79 -1.07 29.14
N TRP A 176 6.17 -0.88 27.99
CA TRP A 176 6.62 0.02 26.95
C TRP A 176 5.46 0.92 26.53
N GLN A 177 5.68 2.22 26.56
CA GLN A 177 4.78 3.22 26.02
C GLN A 177 5.45 3.89 24.83
N GLN A 178 4.70 4.04 23.74
CA GLN A 178 5.11 4.79 22.58
C GLN A 178 4.12 5.93 22.34
N GLN A 179 4.63 7.15 22.29
CA GLN A 179 3.88 8.34 21.87
C GLN A 179 4.33 8.75 20.47
N ARG A 180 3.37 9.10 19.62
CA ARG A 180 3.59 9.51 18.23
C ARG A 180 2.83 10.80 17.98
N GLU A 181 3.53 11.82 17.52
CA GLU A 181 2.96 13.09 17.06
C GLU A 181 3.21 13.19 15.56
N SER A 182 2.17 13.05 14.75
CA SER A 182 2.26 13.07 13.29
C SER A 182 1.71 14.36 12.69
N SER A 183 2.36 14.84 11.63
CA SER A 183 1.93 15.96 10.81
C SER A 183 2.15 15.62 9.34
N SER A 184 1.08 15.73 8.55
CA SER A 184 1.05 15.35 7.14
C SER A 184 0.60 16.52 6.28
N GLU A 185 1.17 16.63 5.09
CA GLU A 185 0.78 17.62 4.09
C GLU A 185 0.86 17.04 2.67
N VAL A 186 -0.15 17.34 1.85
CA VAL A 186 -0.05 17.19 0.39
C VAL A 186 0.73 18.38 -0.17
N ASP A 187 2.06 18.32 -0.05
CA ASP A 187 2.98 19.43 -0.27
C ASP A 187 3.40 19.60 -1.74
N ALA A 188 3.02 18.66 -2.63
CA ALA A 188 3.37 18.74 -4.04
C ALA A 188 2.42 17.99 -4.98
N TYR A 189 2.42 18.39 -6.25
CA TYR A 189 1.83 17.62 -7.34
C TYR A 189 2.66 17.73 -8.62
N GLY A 190 2.56 16.73 -9.49
CA GLY A 190 3.24 16.75 -10.79
C GLY A 190 3.42 15.37 -11.40
N GLN A 191 4.52 15.17 -12.11
CA GLN A 191 4.84 13.94 -12.84
C GLN A 191 5.94 13.15 -12.14
N LEU A 192 5.70 11.86 -11.96
CA LEU A 192 6.65 10.89 -11.43
C LEU A 192 7.08 9.94 -12.55
N ILE A 193 8.37 9.90 -12.85
CA ILE A 193 8.96 8.94 -13.79
C ILE A 193 9.54 7.79 -12.98
N LEU A 194 8.95 6.60 -13.14
CA LEU A 194 9.38 5.38 -12.46
C LEU A 194 10.62 4.75 -13.12
N PRO A 195 11.31 3.82 -12.43
CA PRO A 195 12.46 3.07 -12.96
C PRO A 195 12.25 2.42 -14.32
N ASN A 196 11.02 1.99 -14.62
CA ASN A 196 10.65 1.40 -15.91
C ASN A 196 10.31 2.46 -16.99
N ASN A 197 10.66 3.74 -16.76
CA ASN A 197 10.39 4.90 -17.61
C ASN A 197 8.89 5.23 -17.82
N VAL A 198 8.02 4.72 -16.96
CA VAL A 198 6.60 5.07 -16.97
C VAL A 198 6.40 6.38 -16.21
N SER A 199 5.74 7.34 -16.86
CA SER A 199 5.37 8.62 -16.25
C SER A 199 3.93 8.56 -15.74
N VAL A 200 3.70 8.98 -14.49
CA VAL A 200 2.38 9.00 -13.85
C VAL A 200 2.18 10.33 -13.14
N GLU A 201 0.96 10.86 -13.22
CA GLU A 201 0.56 12.06 -12.48
C GLU A 201 0.27 11.72 -11.02
N VAL A 202 0.83 12.49 -10.09
CA VAL A 202 0.83 12.15 -8.67
C VAL A 202 0.63 13.36 -7.75
N LEU A 203 0.05 13.09 -6.58
CA LEU A 203 0.14 13.94 -5.40
C LEU A 203 1.22 13.39 -4.48
N LYS A 204 2.08 14.25 -3.95
CA LYS A 204 3.06 13.86 -2.93
C LYS A 204 2.50 14.21 -1.55
N VAL A 205 2.50 13.22 -0.66
CA VAL A 205 2.20 13.39 0.76
C VAL A 205 3.51 13.28 1.52
N THR A 206 3.85 14.32 2.27
CA THR A 206 4.97 14.32 3.21
C THR A 206 4.39 14.20 4.61
N THR A 207 4.76 13.16 5.34
CA THR A 207 4.35 12.94 6.74
C THR A 207 5.58 12.88 7.62
N THR A 208 5.60 13.66 8.69
CA THR A 208 6.62 13.62 9.73
C THR A 208 6.00 13.13 11.03
N VAL A 209 6.63 12.15 11.67
CA VAL A 209 6.19 11.56 12.94
C VAL A 209 7.31 11.67 13.96
N LEU A 210 7.05 12.40 15.04
CA LEU A 210 7.91 12.42 16.21
C LEU A 210 7.53 11.26 17.13
N VAL A 211 8.46 10.33 17.33
CA VAL A 211 8.25 9.16 18.18
C VAL A 211 9.05 9.28 19.47
N LYS A 212 8.37 9.09 20.60
CA LYS A 212 8.93 9.10 21.95
C LYS A 212 8.58 7.78 22.63
N ASP A 213 9.60 7.02 23.00
CA ASP A 213 9.42 5.76 23.72
C ASP A 213 9.78 5.91 25.20
N SER A 214 9.04 5.22 26.06
CA SER A 214 9.34 5.06 27.49
C SER A 214 9.20 3.59 27.86
N ILE A 215 10.26 3.01 28.40
CA ILE A 215 10.35 1.60 28.74
C ILE A 215 10.60 1.48 30.25
N PHE A 216 9.82 0.67 30.94
CA PHE A 216 10.06 0.30 32.33
C PHE A 216 10.29 -1.20 32.42
N ASN A 217 11.47 -1.63 32.83
CA ASN A 217 11.76 -3.05 32.98
C ASN A 217 11.49 -3.48 34.44
N TYR A 218 10.60 -4.46 34.61
CA TYR A 218 10.15 -4.93 35.92
C TYR A 218 11.23 -5.68 36.69
N VAL A 219 12.19 -6.31 36.01
CA VAL A 219 13.26 -7.11 36.63
C VAL A 219 14.29 -6.21 37.28
N ILE A 220 14.72 -5.14 36.58
CA ILE A 220 15.72 -4.18 37.10
C ILE A 220 15.08 -3.01 37.86
N GLY A 221 13.77 -2.78 37.71
CA GLY A 221 13.03 -1.72 38.38
C GLY A 221 13.40 -0.31 37.95
N PHE A 222 13.92 -0.14 36.73
CA PHE A 222 14.45 1.14 36.23
C PHE A 222 13.74 1.57 34.93
N PRO A 223 13.28 2.83 34.83
CA PRO A 223 12.77 3.40 33.60
C PRO A 223 13.90 3.83 32.66
N PHE A 224 13.74 3.58 31.37
CA PHE A 224 14.63 4.03 30.31
C PHE A 224 13.79 4.63 29.17
N SER A 225 14.19 5.81 28.69
CA SER A 225 13.62 6.42 27.48
C SER A 225 14.75 6.62 26.48
N PRO A 226 14.74 5.91 25.33
CA PRO A 226 15.68 6.21 24.27
C PRO A 226 15.45 7.64 23.75
N PRO A 227 16.45 8.24 23.07
CA PRO A 227 16.25 9.53 22.42
C PRO A 227 15.06 9.48 21.46
N ALA A 228 14.25 10.54 21.48
CA ALA A 228 13.16 10.70 20.52
C ALA A 228 13.71 10.70 19.09
N ARG A 229 12.94 10.17 18.14
CA ARG A 229 13.32 10.10 16.73
C ARG A 229 12.26 10.73 15.86
N LEU A 230 12.68 11.26 14.72
CA LEU A 230 11.78 11.72 13.67
C LEU A 230 11.81 10.72 12.52
N GLU A 231 10.64 10.25 12.15
CA GLU A 231 10.41 9.43 10.96
C GLU A 231 9.69 10.31 9.94
N THR A 232 10.24 10.44 8.74
CA THR A 232 9.60 11.21 7.66
C THR A 232 9.39 10.31 6.45
N SER A 233 8.13 10.23 6.01
CA SER A 233 7.74 9.53 4.79
C SER A 233 7.42 10.53 3.68
N TYR A 234 7.92 10.24 2.49
CA TYR A 234 7.60 10.91 1.24
C TYR A 234 6.90 9.89 0.34
N ARG A 235 5.62 10.11 0.06
CA ARG A 235 4.77 9.13 -0.64
C ARG A 235 4.10 9.77 -1.83
N TRP A 236 4.27 9.18 -3.01
CA TRP A 236 3.62 9.64 -4.23
C TRP A 236 2.41 8.76 -4.51
N TYR A 237 1.23 9.37 -4.53
CA TYR A 237 -0.04 8.71 -4.82
C TYR A 237 -0.49 9.06 -6.22
N ALA A 238 -0.91 8.05 -6.97
CA ALA A 238 -1.52 8.20 -8.29
C ALA A 238 -2.99 7.81 -8.22
N GLU A 239 -3.81 8.38 -9.11
CA GLU A 239 -5.22 7.98 -9.23
C GLU A 239 -5.32 6.48 -9.59
N SER A 240 -6.34 5.80 -9.05
CA SER A 240 -6.60 4.36 -9.23
C SER A 240 -5.60 3.41 -8.54
N TYR A 241 -4.74 3.91 -7.65
CA TYR A 241 -3.88 3.08 -6.82
C TYR A 241 -4.24 3.23 -5.33
N ASN A 242 -4.44 2.10 -4.67
CA ASN A 242 -4.84 2.03 -3.25
C ASN A 242 -3.68 2.27 -2.27
N LEU A 243 -2.44 2.34 -2.78
CA LEU A 243 -1.21 2.58 -2.03
C LEU A 243 -0.28 3.47 -2.86
N PRO A 244 0.73 4.14 -2.25
CA PRO A 244 1.64 4.99 -3.01
C PRO A 244 2.39 4.20 -4.09
N VAL A 245 2.57 4.82 -5.25
CA VAL A 245 3.32 4.23 -6.38
C VAL A 245 4.83 4.35 -6.21
N PHE A 246 5.28 5.24 -5.32
CA PHE A 246 6.67 5.38 -4.90
C PHE A 246 6.70 5.87 -3.45
N GLU A 247 7.68 5.43 -2.67
CA GLU A 247 7.85 5.80 -1.28
C GLU A 247 9.34 5.91 -0.93
N VAL A 248 9.68 6.96 -0.19
CA VAL A 248 10.96 7.12 0.49
C VAL A 248 10.68 7.32 1.97
N LEU A 249 11.25 6.47 2.82
CA LEU A 249 11.25 6.65 4.27
C LEU A 249 12.62 7.12 4.73
N THR A 250 12.60 8.05 5.67
CA THR A 250 13.81 8.59 6.29
C THR A 250 13.65 8.64 7.80
N GLN A 251 14.78 8.64 8.51
CA GLN A 251 14.83 8.79 9.95
C GLN A 251 15.94 9.74 10.37
N SER A 252 15.73 10.48 11.46
CA SER A 252 16.77 11.26 12.12
C SER A 252 16.63 11.21 13.66
N ALA A 253 17.75 11.39 14.36
CA ALA A 253 17.81 11.32 15.82
C ALA A 253 17.25 12.56 16.54
N GLN A 254 16.97 13.66 15.84
CA GLN A 254 16.42 14.91 16.39
C GLN A 254 15.96 15.85 15.27
N ALA A 255 15.10 16.82 15.59
CA ALA A 255 14.68 17.88 14.66
C ALA A 255 15.88 18.63 14.08
N GLY A 256 16.02 18.62 12.76
CA GLY A 256 17.15 19.22 12.04
C GLY A 256 18.43 18.38 12.01
N GLY A 257 18.38 17.10 12.43
CA GLY A 257 19.46 16.14 12.22
C GLY A 257 19.57 15.68 10.76
N ASN A 258 20.69 15.05 10.40
CA ASN A 258 20.85 14.48 9.05
C ASN A 258 19.90 13.29 8.87
N GLU A 259 18.87 13.46 8.05
CA GLU A 259 18.00 12.37 7.63
C GLU A 259 18.80 11.26 6.95
N GLN A 260 18.56 10.02 7.39
CA GLN A 260 19.07 8.81 6.77
C GLN A 260 17.91 8.13 6.06
N VAL A 261 18.08 7.81 4.77
CA VAL A 261 17.11 7.01 4.02
C VAL A 261 17.10 5.59 4.59
N THR A 262 15.95 5.14 5.06
CA THR A 262 15.74 3.81 5.65
C THR A 262 15.02 2.86 4.70
N LEU A 263 14.20 3.37 3.80
CA LEU A 263 13.50 2.57 2.79
C LEU A 263 13.29 3.38 1.51
N VAL A 264 13.42 2.70 0.38
CA VAL A 264 13.01 3.18 -0.93
C VAL A 264 12.26 2.05 -1.59
N ARG A 265 11.03 2.30 -2.05
CA ARG A 265 10.30 1.29 -2.80
C ARG A 265 9.33 1.91 -3.78
N TYR A 266 8.94 1.12 -4.77
CA TYR A 266 8.03 1.56 -5.81
C TYR A 266 7.18 0.42 -6.35
N LYS A 267 6.02 0.79 -6.90
CA LYS A 267 5.17 -0.14 -7.63
C LYS A 267 5.60 -0.18 -9.08
N GLU A 268 5.83 -1.36 -9.62
CA GLU A 268 6.07 -1.51 -11.06
C GLU A 268 4.76 -1.33 -11.83
N ILE A 269 4.59 -0.15 -12.43
CA ILE A 269 3.43 0.15 -13.25
C ILE A 269 3.69 -0.34 -14.65
N ASN A 270 3.08 -1.45 -15.01
CA ASN A 270 3.12 -1.93 -16.38
C ASN A 270 2.10 -1.14 -17.22
N VAL A 271 2.58 -0.26 -18.09
CA VAL A 271 1.76 0.26 -19.20
C VAL A 271 1.64 -0.85 -20.23
N ASN A 272 0.87 -1.90 -19.87
CA ASN A 272 0.35 -2.80 -20.88
C ASN A 272 -0.58 -1.94 -21.73
N ASN A 273 -0.10 -1.53 -22.90
CA ASN A 273 -0.89 -1.00 -24.00
C ASN A 273 -1.86 -2.07 -24.51
N VAL A 274 -2.76 -2.54 -23.66
CA VAL A 274 -4.08 -3.07 -24.00
C VAL A 274 -4.95 -2.84 -22.75
N ASN A 275 -5.40 -1.59 -22.56
CA ASN A 275 -6.79 -1.43 -22.16
C ASN A 275 -7.60 -2.13 -23.26
N SER A 276 -7.84 -3.43 -23.12
CA SER A 276 -8.96 -4.04 -23.79
C SER A 276 -10.14 -3.32 -23.16
N PRO A 277 -10.94 -2.53 -23.90
CA PRO A 277 -12.11 -1.83 -23.36
C PRO A 277 -13.20 -2.79 -22.85
N ASN A 278 -12.87 -4.08 -22.72
CA ASN A 278 -13.69 -5.24 -22.49
C ASN A 278 -13.10 -6.16 -21.41
N ASP A 279 -12.12 -5.72 -20.58
CA ASP A 279 -11.70 -6.53 -19.43
C ASP A 279 -12.79 -6.50 -18.34
N PHE A 280 -13.58 -7.57 -18.30
CA PHE A 280 -14.67 -7.80 -17.35
C PHE A 280 -14.19 -8.50 -16.08
N ILE A 281 -12.89 -8.77 -15.93
CA ILE A 281 -12.31 -9.23 -14.67
C ILE A 281 -12.10 -8.02 -13.76
N ASP A 282 -12.68 -8.07 -12.57
CA ASP A 282 -12.56 -7.03 -11.54
C ASP A 282 -11.32 -7.27 -10.69
N HIS A 283 -11.25 -8.45 -10.08
CA HIS A 283 -10.13 -8.86 -9.23
C HIS A 283 -9.64 -10.25 -9.64
N PHE A 284 -8.32 -10.45 -9.60
CA PHE A 284 -7.68 -11.73 -9.87
C PHE A 284 -6.44 -11.89 -9.00
N TYR A 285 -6.39 -12.95 -8.19
CA TYR A 285 -5.19 -13.33 -7.44
C TYR A 285 -5.10 -14.85 -7.28
N VAL A 286 -3.92 -15.34 -6.91
CA VAL A 286 -3.69 -16.76 -6.62
C VAL A 286 -3.12 -16.88 -5.22
N HIS A 287 -3.76 -17.72 -4.40
CA HIS A 287 -3.30 -18.04 -3.06
C HIS A 287 -3.42 -19.54 -2.85
N GLU A 288 -2.36 -20.18 -2.33
CA GLU A 288 -2.32 -21.65 -2.09
C GLU A 288 -2.75 -22.49 -3.31
N ASN A 289 -2.29 -22.12 -4.52
CA ASN A 289 -2.67 -22.74 -5.79
C ASN A 289 -4.18 -22.68 -6.09
N ILE A 290 -4.91 -21.73 -5.51
CA ILE A 290 -6.31 -21.45 -5.85
C ILE A 290 -6.34 -20.09 -6.53
N ALA A 291 -6.86 -20.01 -7.76
CA ALA A 291 -7.13 -18.74 -8.40
C ALA A 291 -8.48 -18.20 -7.96
N HIS A 292 -8.49 -17.00 -7.40
CA HIS A 292 -9.66 -16.24 -7.01
C HIS A 292 -9.95 -15.20 -8.10
N ILE A 293 -11.17 -15.25 -8.64
CA ILE A 293 -11.59 -14.40 -9.75
C ILE A 293 -12.89 -13.71 -9.35
N SER A 294 -12.91 -12.38 -9.40
CA SER A 294 -14.12 -11.57 -9.32
C SER A 294 -14.39 -10.90 -10.67
N LEU A 295 -15.65 -10.84 -11.08
CA LEU A 295 -16.09 -10.28 -12.35
C LEU A 295 -16.82 -8.95 -12.16
N LYS A 296 -16.56 -8.00 -13.05
CA LYS A 296 -17.32 -6.75 -13.15
C LYS A 296 -18.73 -7.06 -13.61
N ASN A 297 -19.68 -6.93 -12.68
CA ASN A 297 -21.15 -7.02 -12.80
C ASN A 297 -21.68 -7.46 -14.18
N THR A 298 -21.40 -8.71 -14.54
CA THR A 298 -21.80 -9.29 -15.83
C THR A 298 -22.78 -10.43 -15.58
N ASN A 299 -23.99 -10.28 -16.11
CA ASN A 299 -24.99 -11.35 -16.14
C ASN A 299 -24.70 -12.35 -17.29
N GLU A 300 -23.52 -12.26 -17.89
CA GLU A 300 -23.13 -13.14 -18.97
C GLU A 300 -22.40 -14.39 -18.49
N LYS A 301 -22.68 -15.43 -19.25
CA LYS A 301 -22.02 -16.71 -19.22
C LYS A 301 -20.57 -16.59 -19.70
N ILE A 302 -19.60 -16.97 -18.86
CA ILE A 302 -18.16 -16.87 -19.18
C ILE A 302 -17.55 -18.24 -19.37
N LYS A 303 -16.82 -18.42 -20.48
CA LYS A 303 -16.03 -19.60 -20.74
C LYS A 303 -14.59 -19.35 -20.31
N LEU A 304 -14.01 -20.26 -19.54
CA LEU A 304 -12.61 -20.23 -19.15
C LEU A 304 -11.86 -21.40 -19.78
N ASN A 305 -10.75 -21.10 -20.47
CA ASN A 305 -9.79 -22.08 -20.94
C ASN A 305 -8.42 -21.76 -20.35
N ILE A 306 -7.67 -22.79 -19.95
CA ILE A 306 -6.31 -22.66 -19.42
C ILE A 306 -5.35 -23.25 -20.45
N TYR A 307 -4.30 -22.51 -20.77
CA TYR A 307 -3.25 -22.90 -21.69
C TYR A 307 -1.89 -22.93 -20.99
N ASP A 308 -1.00 -23.82 -21.41
CA ASP A 308 0.41 -23.77 -21.04
C ASP A 308 1.19 -22.77 -21.93
N VAL A 309 2.46 -22.55 -21.62
CA VAL A 309 3.35 -21.64 -22.38
C VAL A 309 3.53 -22.01 -23.86
N SER A 310 3.24 -23.26 -24.24
CA SER A 310 3.29 -23.69 -25.64
C SER A 310 2.00 -23.38 -26.40
N GLY A 311 1.00 -22.80 -25.73
CA GLY A 311 -0.34 -22.54 -26.26
C GLY A 311 -1.23 -23.79 -26.30
N ARG A 312 -0.82 -24.89 -25.67
CA ARG A 312 -1.65 -26.10 -25.58
C ARG A 312 -2.66 -25.91 -24.46
N LYS A 313 -3.94 -26.14 -24.78
CA LYS A 313 -5.03 -26.10 -23.79
C LYS A 313 -4.90 -27.27 -22.83
N VAL A 314 -4.72 -26.98 -21.55
CA VAL A 314 -4.53 -27.97 -20.48
C VAL A 314 -5.81 -28.24 -19.69
N LYS A 315 -6.70 -27.25 -19.60
CA LYS A 315 -7.97 -27.37 -18.89
C LYS A 315 -9.00 -26.42 -19.45
N ASP A 316 -10.27 -26.74 -19.31
CA ASP A 316 -11.36 -25.80 -19.47
C ASP A 316 -12.37 -25.98 -18.35
N TYR A 317 -13.03 -24.88 -17.99
CA TYR A 317 -14.09 -24.88 -17.00
C TYR A 317 -15.41 -24.58 -17.70
N GLN A 318 -16.47 -25.22 -17.20
CA GLN A 318 -17.83 -25.00 -17.68
C GLN A 318 -18.23 -23.54 -17.53
N VAL A 319 -19.22 -23.16 -18.32
CA VAL A 319 -19.65 -21.79 -18.43
C VAL A 319 -20.14 -21.25 -17.08
N LEU A 320 -19.45 -20.22 -16.63
CA LEU A 320 -19.53 -19.56 -15.33
C LEU A 320 -20.64 -18.49 -15.37
N ASN A 321 -21.56 -18.43 -14.38
CA ASN A 321 -22.65 -17.43 -14.30
C ASN A 321 -22.90 -16.86 -12.87
N ARG A 322 -21.86 -16.34 -12.23
CA ARG A 322 -21.75 -15.81 -10.85
C ARG A 322 -20.72 -14.68 -10.86
N SER A 323 -20.72 -13.81 -9.85
CA SER A 323 -19.72 -12.74 -9.73
C SER A 323 -18.33 -13.28 -9.36
N ASP A 324 -18.27 -14.33 -8.55
CA ASP A 324 -17.02 -14.78 -7.92
C ASP A 324 -16.76 -16.27 -8.12
N TYR A 325 -15.49 -16.62 -8.35
CA TYR A 325 -15.02 -17.98 -8.61
C TYR A 325 -13.73 -18.29 -7.87
N LYS A 326 -13.63 -19.56 -7.47
CA LYS A 326 -12.39 -20.17 -7.02
C LYS A 326 -12.06 -21.33 -7.94
N ILE A 327 -10.82 -21.37 -8.40
CA ILE A 327 -10.33 -22.39 -9.31
C ILE A 327 -9.13 -23.06 -8.69
N ASP A 328 -9.28 -24.34 -8.37
CA ASP A 328 -8.18 -25.16 -7.88
C ASP A 328 -7.21 -25.46 -9.04
N LEU A 329 -6.00 -24.91 -8.92
CA LEU A 329 -4.91 -25.07 -9.88
C LEU A 329 -4.05 -26.29 -9.58
N ASN A 330 -4.22 -26.96 -8.43
CA ASN A 330 -3.48 -28.19 -8.11
C ASN A 330 -3.77 -29.33 -9.11
N SER A 331 -4.86 -29.23 -9.86
CA SER A 331 -5.20 -30.16 -10.93
C SER A 331 -4.35 -30.01 -12.21
N LEU A 332 -3.49 -28.99 -12.28
CA LEU A 332 -2.59 -28.74 -13.39
C LEU A 332 -1.29 -29.54 -13.18
N GLN A 333 -0.90 -30.30 -14.21
CA GLN A 333 0.03 -31.44 -14.06
C GLN A 333 1.49 -31.06 -13.89
N THR A 334 1.89 -29.82 -14.16
CA THR A 334 3.30 -29.42 -14.21
C THR A 334 3.50 -28.05 -13.58
N SER A 335 4.61 -27.88 -12.88
CA SER A 335 5.14 -26.56 -12.52
C SER A 335 5.37 -25.73 -13.79
N GLY A 336 5.05 -24.44 -13.73
CA GLY A 336 5.27 -23.51 -14.84
C GLY A 336 4.21 -22.42 -14.95
N VAL A 337 4.35 -21.62 -16.00
CA VAL A 337 3.43 -20.52 -16.31
C VAL A 337 2.23 -21.02 -17.11
N TYR A 338 1.04 -20.57 -16.72
CA TYR A 338 -0.22 -20.85 -17.37
C TYR A 338 -0.97 -19.56 -17.72
N TYR A 339 -1.74 -19.61 -18.80
CA TYR A 339 -2.59 -18.52 -19.26
C TYR A 339 -4.07 -18.90 -19.11
N LEU A 340 -4.79 -18.16 -18.29
CA LEU A 340 -6.23 -18.28 -18.08
C LEU A 340 -6.92 -17.31 -19.05
N HIS A 341 -7.63 -17.87 -20.03
CA HIS A 341 -8.35 -17.14 -21.06
C HIS A 341 -9.86 -17.18 -20.79
N PHE A 342 -10.41 -16.01 -20.49
CA PHE A 342 -11.83 -15.80 -20.22
C PHE A 342 -12.51 -15.23 -21.45
N GLN A 343 -13.68 -15.74 -21.81
CA GLN A 343 -14.46 -15.29 -22.96
C GLN A 343 -15.95 -15.23 -22.63
N THR A 344 -16.60 -14.09 -22.87
CA THR A 344 -18.05 -13.95 -22.74
C THR A 344 -18.78 -14.33 -24.04
N LYS A 345 -20.10 -14.47 -23.96
CA LYS A 345 -20.95 -14.73 -25.14
C LYS A 345 -20.99 -13.53 -26.09
N SER A 346 -20.92 -12.32 -25.56
CA SER A 346 -20.83 -11.07 -26.33
C SER A 346 -19.48 -10.89 -27.04
N GLY A 347 -18.51 -11.77 -26.80
CA GLY A 347 -17.21 -11.76 -27.48
C GLY A 347 -16.13 -10.96 -26.74
N MET A 348 -16.41 -10.46 -25.53
CA MET A 348 -15.38 -9.89 -24.65
C MET A 348 -14.38 -10.97 -24.25
N GLN A 349 -13.10 -10.59 -24.16
CA GLN A 349 -12.02 -11.50 -23.78
C GLN A 349 -11.08 -10.86 -22.77
N SER A 350 -10.60 -11.68 -21.83
CA SER A 350 -9.57 -11.32 -20.85
C SER A 350 -8.58 -12.46 -20.69
N VAL A 351 -7.31 -12.14 -20.42
CA VAL A 351 -6.25 -13.12 -20.21
C VAL A 351 -5.50 -12.76 -18.93
N LYS A 352 -5.30 -13.74 -18.05
CA LYS A 352 -4.46 -13.62 -16.85
C LYS A 352 -3.38 -14.70 -16.89
N SER A 353 -2.17 -14.38 -16.43
CA SER A 353 -1.09 -15.36 -16.27
C SER A 353 -0.96 -15.78 -14.81
N VAL A 354 -0.62 -17.04 -14.57
CA VAL A 354 -0.34 -17.60 -13.25
C VAL A 354 0.91 -18.45 -13.32
N PHE A 355 1.76 -18.36 -12.30
CA PHE A 355 2.83 -19.32 -12.08
C PHE A 355 2.39 -20.37 -11.07
N ILE A 356 2.62 -21.65 -11.39
CA ILE A 356 2.40 -22.78 -10.48
C ILE A 356 3.78 -23.33 -10.13
N PRO A 357 4.14 -23.40 -8.83
CA PRO A 357 5.46 -23.85 -8.39
C PRO A 357 5.77 -25.30 -8.72
#